data_AF-X7RXT5-F1
#
_entry.id   AF-X7RXT5-F1
#
_cell.length_a   1.000
_cell.length_b   1.000
_cell.length_c   1.000
_cell.angle_alpha   90.00
_cell.angle_beta   90.00
_cell.angle_gamma   90.00
#
_symmetry.space_group_name_H-M   'P 1'
#
loop_
_entity.id
_entity.type
_entity.pdbx_description
1 polymer ?
#
loop_
_entity_poly.entity_id
_entity_poly.type
_entity_poly.pdbx_seq_one_letter_code
_entity_poly.pdbx_strand_id
1 'polypeptide(L)'
;MVDYRNILVEKLEYDNFMLYVHCMVFYNKSKDFENYNYDIYQKKIFKFENIKKFQYYVDEQYFSFYDEIEELKKELGIKYFLKVFYRSKKKNKIYICDQTEHFTVIEFNDNKKWNYRKQIK
;
A
#
# COMPACT_ATOMS: atom_id res chain seq x y z
N MET A 1 -13.01 0.60 11.22
CA MET A 1 -11.83 0.75 12.10
C MET A 1 -10.73 1.41 11.30
N VAL A 2 -10.34 2.60 11.74
CA VAL A 2 -9.28 3.44 11.16
C VAL A 2 -7.93 2.75 11.37
N ASP A 3 -7.05 2.78 10.36
CA ASP A 3 -5.66 2.37 10.53
C ASP A 3 -4.85 3.58 11.01
N TYR A 4 -4.38 3.57 12.26
CA TYR A 4 -3.57 4.67 12.83
C TYR A 4 -2.09 4.62 12.38
N ARG A 5 -1.80 3.77 11.40
CA ARG A 5 -0.48 3.64 10.81
C ARG A 5 -0.48 4.39 9.50
N ASN A 6 0.55 5.20 9.32
CA ASN A 6 0.89 5.74 8.02
C ASN A 6 2.20 5.11 7.55
N ILE A 7 2.43 5.10 6.24
CA ILE A 7 3.70 4.62 5.70
C ILE A 7 4.25 5.59 4.66
N LEU A 8 5.54 5.48 4.42
CA LEU A 8 6.23 6.05 3.27
C LEU A 8 6.96 4.92 2.56
N VAL A 9 6.70 4.71 1.27
CA VAL A 9 7.45 3.75 0.46
C VAL A 9 8.74 4.41 0.01
N GLU A 10 9.88 3.90 0.48
CA GLU A 10 11.20 4.46 0.17
C GLU A 10 11.80 3.84 -1.10
N LYS A 11 11.61 2.52 -1.28
CA LYS A 11 12.26 1.76 -2.35
C LYS A 11 11.45 0.51 -2.70
N LEU A 12 11.41 0.21 -4.00
CA LEU A 12 10.99 -1.08 -4.53
C LEU A 12 12.23 -1.82 -5.06
N GLU A 13 12.45 -3.04 -4.59
CA GLU A 13 13.55 -3.89 -5.04
C GLU A 13 12.99 -5.25 -5.48
N TYR A 14 13.36 -5.70 -6.67
CA TYR A 14 12.92 -6.98 -7.20
C TYR A 14 14.13 -7.88 -7.44
N ASP A 15 14.23 -8.96 -6.67
CA ASP A 15 15.32 -9.93 -6.73
C ASP A 15 14.76 -11.34 -6.49
N ASN A 16 15.31 -12.34 -7.20
CA ASN A 16 14.95 -13.74 -7.05
C ASN A 16 13.42 -14.01 -7.05
N PHE A 17 12.69 -13.38 -7.98
CA PHE A 17 11.23 -13.47 -8.11
C PHE A 17 10.43 -12.97 -6.88
N MET A 18 11.08 -12.17 -6.02
CA MET A 18 10.47 -11.52 -4.87
C MET A 18 10.54 -10.00 -5.01
N LEU A 19 9.44 -9.33 -4.72
CA LEU A 19 9.38 -7.89 -4.55
C LEU A 19 9.51 -7.52 -3.08
N TYR A 20 10.48 -6.67 -2.78
CA TYR A 20 10.73 -6.06 -1.49
C TYR A 20 10.26 -4.61 -1.54
N VAL A 21 9.29 -4.28 -0.69
CA VAL A 21 8.79 -2.91 -0.52
C VAL A 21 9.37 -2.39 0.79
N HIS A 22 10.35 -1.49 0.69
CA HIS A 22 10.98 -0.84 1.82
C HIS A 22 10.12 0.35 2.24
N CYS A 23 9.71 0.37 3.50
CA CYS A 23 8.83 1.40 4.04
C CYS A 23 9.34 1.93 5.37
N MET A 24 9.11 3.23 5.60
CA MET A 24 9.00 3.77 6.94
C MET A 24 7.55 3.65 7.39
N VAL A 25 7.33 3.14 8.61
CA VAL A 25 6.00 3.04 9.23
C VAL A 25 5.93 4.01 10.39
N PHE A 26 5.00 4.94 10.29
CA PHE A 26 4.71 5.95 11.30
C PHE A 26 3.48 5.53 12.10
N TYR A 27 3.53 5.73 13.41
CA TYR A 27 2.44 5.40 14.32
C TYR A 27 1.87 6.69 14.88
N ASN A 28 0.56 6.92 14.67
CA ASN A 28 -0.10 8.06 15.31
C ASN A 28 -0.16 7.80 16.83
N LYS A 29 0.29 8.77 17.63
CA LYS A 29 0.23 8.73 19.10
C LYS A 29 -1.14 9.12 19.64
N SER A 30 -2.02 9.72 18.83
CA SER A 30 -3.34 10.18 19.26
C SER A 30 -4.45 9.73 18.30
N LYS A 31 -5.71 9.74 18.77
CA LYS A 31 -6.87 9.46 17.89
C LYS A 31 -7.12 10.60 16.88
N ASP A 32 -6.46 11.73 17.06
CA ASP A 32 -6.58 12.90 16.21
C ASP A 32 -5.58 12.78 15.05
N PHE A 33 -6.12 12.73 13.84
CA PHE A 33 -5.42 12.38 12.60
C PHE A 33 -4.29 13.34 12.20
N GLU A 34 -4.16 14.47 12.88
CA GLU A 34 -3.31 15.59 12.46
C GLU A 34 -1.89 15.52 13.00
N ASN A 35 -1.61 14.69 14.02
CA ASN A 35 -0.33 14.70 14.73
C ASN A 35 0.42 13.36 14.64
N TYR A 36 0.83 12.98 13.42
CA TYR A 36 1.86 11.94 13.27
C TYR A 36 3.20 12.48 13.81
N ASN A 37 3.80 11.77 14.76
CA ASN A 37 5.17 12.06 15.16
C ASN A 37 6.11 11.40 14.14
N TYR A 38 6.58 12.20 13.18
CA TYR A 38 7.48 11.74 12.12
C TYR A 38 8.91 11.41 12.64
N ASP A 39 9.25 11.81 13.86
CA ASP A 39 10.52 11.47 14.50
C ASP A 39 10.57 10.01 14.98
N ILE A 40 9.40 9.37 15.15
CA ILE A 40 9.28 7.99 15.61
C ILE A 40 8.69 7.14 14.49
N TYR A 41 9.58 6.49 13.76
CA TYR A 41 9.23 5.54 12.70
C TYR A 41 9.95 4.21 12.86
N GLN A 42 9.37 3.18 12.26
CA GLN A 42 10.01 1.87 12.13
C GLN A 42 10.23 1.57 10.66
N LYS A 43 11.47 1.22 10.29
CA LYS A 43 11.75 0.66 8.96
C LYS A 43 11.17 -0.75 8.90
N LYS A 44 10.42 -1.04 7.83
CA LYS A 44 9.86 -2.37 7.54
C LYS A 44 10.09 -2.73 6.07
N ILE A 45 10.17 -4.02 5.81
CA ILE A 45 10.28 -4.56 4.46
C ILE A 45 9.12 -5.53 4.26
N PHE A 46 8.20 -5.19 3.37
CA PHE A 46 7.15 -6.12 2.95
C PHE A 46 7.66 -6.95 1.78
N LYS A 47 7.54 -8.27 1.90
CA LYS A 47 8.01 -9.23 0.89
C LYS A 47 6.83 -9.80 0.13
N PHE A 48 6.88 -9.77 -1.18
CA PHE A 48 5.81 -10.27 -2.03
C PHE A 48 6.38 -11.25 -3.06
N GLU A 49 5.75 -12.41 -3.15
CA GLU A 49 6.08 -13.45 -4.13
C GLU A 49 4.96 -13.53 -5.18
N ASN A 50 5.25 -14.24 -6.28
CA ASN A 50 4.28 -14.47 -7.37
C ASN A 50 3.80 -13.17 -8.04
N ILE A 51 4.72 -12.23 -8.21
CA ILE A 51 4.44 -10.93 -8.82
C ILE A 51 4.37 -11.07 -10.33
N LYS A 52 3.33 -10.50 -10.91
CA LYS A 52 3.17 -10.35 -12.36
C LYS A 52 3.73 -9.01 -12.82
N LYS A 53 3.35 -7.94 -12.11
CA LYS A 53 3.76 -6.57 -12.40
C LYS A 53 3.69 -5.76 -11.12
N PHE A 54 4.56 -4.76 -10.98
CA PHE A 54 4.43 -3.74 -9.95
C PHE A 54 4.73 -2.37 -10.52
N GLN A 55 4.15 -1.34 -9.94
CA GLN A 55 4.35 0.05 -10.36
C GLN A 55 4.20 1.00 -9.16
N TYR A 56 5.00 2.05 -9.16
CA TYR A 56 4.91 3.16 -8.23
C TYR A 56 4.38 4.39 -8.96
N TYR A 57 3.34 5.00 -8.43
CA TYR A 57 2.69 6.18 -8.97
C TYR A 57 2.88 7.33 -7.98
N VAL A 58 3.48 8.42 -8.46
CA VAL A 58 3.58 9.69 -7.74
C VAL A 58 2.50 10.66 -8.19
N ASP A 59 2.24 11.68 -7.38
CA ASP A 59 1.16 12.66 -7.45
C ASP A 59 0.71 13.06 -8.88
N GLU A 60 1.64 13.49 -9.74
CA GLU A 60 1.34 13.91 -11.13
C GLU A 60 0.72 12.80 -12.01
N GLN A 61 0.92 11.54 -11.65
CA GLN A 61 0.39 10.38 -12.37
C GLN A 61 -1.02 9.98 -11.92
N TYR A 62 -1.59 10.66 -10.92
CA TYR A 62 -2.92 10.39 -10.40
C TYR A 62 -3.99 10.37 -11.51
N PHE A 63 -3.90 11.28 -12.48
CA PHE A 63 -4.83 11.33 -13.61
C PHE A 63 -4.80 10.08 -14.50
N SER A 64 -3.62 9.49 -14.72
CA SER A 64 -3.48 8.25 -15.50
C SER A 64 -3.97 7.01 -14.74
N PHE A 65 -4.24 7.15 -13.44
CA PHE A 65 -4.58 6.06 -12.54
C PHE A 65 -5.97 6.22 -11.87
N TYR A 66 -6.64 7.35 -12.11
CA TYR A 66 -7.89 7.72 -11.48
C TYR A 66 -9.01 6.69 -11.67
N ASP A 67 -9.19 6.20 -12.90
CA ASP A 67 -10.23 5.21 -13.19
C ASP A 67 -10.01 3.91 -12.41
N GLU A 68 -8.75 3.48 -12.26
CA GLU A 68 -8.42 2.28 -11.49
C GLU A 68 -8.69 2.48 -9.99
N ILE A 69 -8.43 3.68 -9.47
CA ILE A 69 -8.77 4.06 -8.09
C ILE A 69 -10.27 4.07 -7.85
N GLU A 70 -11.05 4.68 -8.74
CA GLU A 70 -12.51 4.75 -8.61
C GLU A 70 -13.15 3.36 -8.73
N GLU A 71 -12.66 2.51 -9.63
CA GLU A 71 -13.07 1.11 -9.70
C GLU A 71 -12.76 0.34 -8.42
N LEU A 72 -11.57 0.55 -7.84
CA LEU A 72 -11.19 -0.07 -6.56
C LEU A 72 -12.10 0.39 -5.42
N LYS A 73 -12.39 1.69 -5.33
CA LYS A 73 -13.33 2.25 -4.34
C LYS A 73 -14.72 1.63 -4.47
N LYS A 74 -15.23 1.51 -5.70
CA LYS A 74 -16.50 0.85 -6.01
C LYS A 74 -16.49 -0.62 -5.61
N GLU A 75 -15.45 -1.39 -5.95
CA GLU A 75 -15.30 -2.80 -5.57
C GLU A 75 -15.34 -2.97 -4.05
N LEU A 76 -14.68 -2.07 -3.32
CA LEU A 76 -14.58 -2.13 -1.86
C LEU A 76 -15.75 -1.50 -1.12
N GLY A 77 -16.66 -0.80 -1.82
CA GLY A 77 -17.76 -0.06 -1.21
C GLY A 77 -17.29 1.07 -0.29
N ILE A 78 -16.16 1.71 -0.61
CA ILE A 78 -15.57 2.80 0.20
C ILE A 78 -15.60 4.12 -0.56
N LYS A 79 -15.73 5.24 0.16
CA LYS A 79 -15.62 6.58 -0.41
C LYS A 79 -14.19 7.11 -0.41
N TYR A 80 -13.43 6.77 0.63
CA TYR A 80 -12.08 7.27 0.87
C TYR A 80 -11.15 6.13 1.31
N PHE A 81 -9.87 6.27 0.97
CA PHE A 81 -8.82 5.40 1.49
C PHE A 81 -8.44 5.87 2.90
N LEU A 82 -8.73 5.02 3.89
CA LEU A 82 -8.50 5.21 5.32
C LEU A 82 -7.52 4.18 5.90
N LYS A 83 -6.88 3.40 5.04
CA LYS A 83 -5.94 2.33 5.39
C LYS A 83 -4.76 2.40 4.44
N VAL A 84 -3.64 1.83 4.89
CA VAL A 84 -2.45 1.72 4.04
C VAL A 84 -2.64 0.68 2.93
N PHE A 85 -3.27 -0.45 3.25
CA PHE A 85 -3.37 -1.59 2.33
C PHE A 85 -4.80 -1.82 1.85
N TYR A 86 -4.92 -1.93 0.54
CA TYR A 86 -6.15 -2.31 -0.15
C TYR A 86 -5.89 -3.45 -1.12
N ARG A 87 -6.92 -4.27 -1.35
CA ARG A 87 -6.84 -5.43 -2.23
C ARG A 87 -8.04 -5.45 -3.14
N SER A 88 -7.78 -5.47 -4.45
CA SER A 88 -8.77 -5.90 -5.44
C SER A 88 -8.66 -7.41 -5.60
N LYS A 89 -9.73 -8.13 -5.29
CA LYS A 89 -9.83 -9.57 -5.57
C LYS A 89 -10.14 -9.81 -7.04
N LYS A 90 -10.85 -8.87 -7.69
CA LYS A 90 -11.20 -8.95 -9.11
C LYS A 90 -9.97 -8.84 -10.01
N LYS A 91 -9.06 -7.92 -9.69
CA LYS A 91 -7.85 -7.64 -10.49
C LYS A 91 -6.60 -8.36 -10.01
N ASN A 92 -6.67 -9.13 -8.91
CA ASN A 92 -5.50 -9.71 -8.25
C ASN A 92 -4.42 -8.68 -7.96
N LYS A 93 -4.82 -7.52 -7.41
CA LYS A 93 -3.92 -6.40 -7.10
C LYS A 93 -3.96 -6.02 -5.63
N ILE A 94 -2.80 -5.62 -5.12
CA ILE A 94 -2.67 -4.91 -3.86
C ILE A 94 -2.27 -3.47 -4.16
N TYR A 95 -2.89 -2.56 -3.44
CA TYR A 95 -2.64 -1.14 -3.48
C TYR A 95 -2.12 -0.74 -2.11
N ILE A 96 -0.97 -0.08 -2.12
CA ILE A 96 -0.33 0.48 -0.95
C ILE A 96 -0.44 1.98 -1.10
N CYS A 97 -1.33 2.59 -0.31
CA CYS A 97 -1.48 4.04 -0.24
C CYS A 97 -0.53 4.55 0.83
N ASP A 98 0.38 5.43 0.46
CA ASP A 98 1.31 6.06 1.39
C ASP A 98 0.86 7.47 1.80
N GLN A 99 1.63 8.09 2.70
CA GLN A 99 1.30 9.38 3.32
C GLN A 99 1.36 10.58 2.37
N THR A 100 1.96 10.41 1.19
CA THR A 100 2.21 11.46 0.20
C THR A 100 1.26 11.36 -1.00
N GLU A 101 0.12 10.68 -0.82
CA GLU A 101 -0.84 10.39 -1.89
C GLU A 101 -0.23 9.56 -3.04
N HIS A 102 0.87 8.84 -2.77
CA HIS A 102 1.48 7.95 -3.74
C HIS A 102 0.95 6.53 -3.58
N PHE A 103 0.93 5.81 -4.71
CA PHE A 103 0.41 4.45 -4.76
C PHE A 103 1.48 3.49 -5.24
N THR A 104 1.74 2.45 -4.47
CA THR A 104 2.37 1.24 -5.01
C THR A 104 1.30 0.23 -5.37
N VAL A 105 1.30 -0.22 -6.62
CA VAL A 105 0.37 -1.21 -7.13
C VAL A 105 1.15 -2.47 -7.44
N ILE A 106 0.68 -3.60 -6.93
CA ILE A 106 1.30 -4.91 -7.09
C ILE A 106 0.25 -5.86 -7.64
N GLU A 107 0.45 -6.33 -8.86
CA GLU A 107 -0.36 -7.35 -9.52
C GLU A 107 0.29 -8.73 -9.36
N PHE A 108 -0.52 -9.74 -9.03
CA PHE A 108 -0.09 -11.11 -8.81
C PHE A 108 -0.51 -12.00 -9.98
N ASN A 109 0.29 -13.04 -10.28
CA ASN A 109 -0.09 -14.02 -11.31
C ASN A 109 -1.37 -14.76 -10.93
N ASP A 110 -1.52 -15.13 -9.65
CA ASP A 110 -2.67 -15.86 -9.14
C ASP A 110 -3.36 -15.14 -7.99
N ASN A 111 -4.65 -15.44 -7.79
CA ASN A 111 -5.44 -14.89 -6.68
C ASN A 111 -5.10 -15.60 -5.35
N LYS A 112 -3.88 -15.45 -4.85
CA LYS A 112 -3.48 -16.02 -3.55
C LYS A 112 -3.99 -15.19 -2.39
N LYS A 113 -4.43 -15.82 -1.29
CA LYS A 113 -4.89 -15.12 -0.08
C LYS A 113 -3.71 -14.45 0.66
N TRP A 114 -3.28 -13.29 0.19
CA TRP A 114 -2.33 -12.43 0.90
C TRP A 114 -2.91 -11.84 2.19
N ASN A 115 -2.12 -11.87 3.26
CA ASN A 115 -2.45 -11.29 4.55
C ASN A 115 -1.25 -10.49 5.08
N TYR A 116 -1.27 -9.17 4.88
CA TYR A 116 -0.23 -8.26 5.37
C TYR A 116 0.05 -8.36 6.87
N ARG A 117 -0.97 -8.74 7.67
CA ARG A 117 -0.81 -8.86 9.13
C ARG A 117 0.09 -10.02 9.53
N LYS A 118 0.34 -10.97 8.62
CA LYS A 118 1.26 -12.09 8.82
C LYS A 118 2.69 -11.80 8.34
N GLN A 119 2.94 -10.64 7.71
CA GLN A 119 4.25 -10.30 7.13
C GLN A 119 5.22 -9.69 8.16
N ILE A 120 5.19 -10.17 9.40
CA ILE A 120 6.08 -9.68 10.46
C ILE A 120 7.24 -10.67 10.58
N LYS A 121 8.38 -10.31 9.99
CA LYS A 121 9.70 -10.75 10.43
C LYS A 121 10.66 -9.58 10.34
#